data_AF-A0A816YSL5-F1
#
_entry.id   AF-A0A816YSL5-F1
#
_cell.length_a   1.000
_cell.length_b   1.000
_cell.length_c   1.000
_cell.angle_alpha   90.00
_cell.angle_beta   90.00
_cell.angle_gamma   90.00
#
_symmetry.space_group_name_H-M   'P 1'
#
loop_
_entity.id
_entity.type
_entity.pdbx_description
1 polymer ?
#
loop_
_entity_poly.entity_id
_entity_poly.type
_entity_poly.pdbx_seq_one_letter_code
_entity_poly.pdbx_strand_id
1 'polypeptide(L)'
;MLIITIAFLQSFILITNQQQYQVKFKLTSFGMKFQYPNISDLYMVQSNVFSTIRCAKICSIEPECQTFDYDISSNVCRLFSIWSYQGTIIASASSTSLVGYVEQTIGLYSLYRKPCNSSRDINRYLLCTSNNLWSCRAQLVYNGSVCQSDVAYSYTTVSYQQECLQNQTMVWNGTSCSPVVVTSLKWNATGITVAGVTAISGTTPDKLNQPWGLHIESNGTLYIADQYNCRVQKWLSGAPNGTTVAGQSNGTCGSGPSLLQVPQGVVADSNGNVYAVDTYNNRVQLWSYGASFGVMVAGTGISNTAKNQLSLPRDMARDPTTGTLYISDNFNHRIMRYLVNASSGTVVAGGNGPGTNRTQLNRPWGIYLDVTSNSLYIANYASNNIVRWVIGATSWTLVAGDINGMSGNSSTMLNSPLDVEVDFMGNVYVADASNHRIQLFQAGSMNGTTIAGVTGISGSDPYHLNYPYALKLDSQLNLYVSDCSNHRIQKFLHQ
;
A
#
# COMPACT_ATOMS: atom_id res chain seq x y z
N MET A 1 8.64 -3.96 -46.98
CA MET A 1 9.93 -4.45 -46.44
C MET A 1 9.76 -4.55 -44.93
N LEU A 2 9.40 -5.67 -44.31
CA LEU A 2 9.92 -7.05 -44.37
C LEU A 2 11.42 -7.17 -44.01
N ILE A 3 11.67 -7.53 -42.73
CA ILE A 3 12.79 -8.32 -42.15
C ILE A 3 14.18 -7.60 -42.23
N ILE A 4 15.01 -7.51 -41.18
CA ILE A 4 15.73 -8.61 -40.52
C ILE A 4 15.91 -8.36 -39.01
N THR A 5 15.37 -9.29 -38.23
CA THR A 5 15.74 -9.66 -36.86
C THR A 5 17.21 -10.11 -36.84
N ILE A 6 18.08 -9.40 -36.13
CA ILE A 6 19.37 -9.95 -35.70
C ILE A 6 19.18 -10.48 -34.27
N ALA A 7 18.81 -11.75 -34.17
CA ALA A 7 18.88 -12.49 -32.92
C ALA A 7 20.35 -12.84 -32.66
N PHE A 8 20.97 -12.20 -31.67
CA PHE A 8 22.19 -12.73 -31.08
C PHE A 8 21.83 -14.01 -30.32
N LEU A 9 22.06 -15.16 -30.95
CA LEU A 9 22.13 -16.45 -30.26
C LEU A 9 23.50 -16.55 -29.60
N GLN A 10 23.62 -16.14 -28.34
CA GLN A 10 24.74 -16.56 -27.51
C GLN A 10 24.43 -17.94 -26.93
N SER A 11 25.34 -18.88 -27.19
CA SER A 11 25.29 -20.23 -26.64
C SER A 11 26.27 -20.29 -25.49
N PHE A 12 25.84 -20.77 -24.32
CA PHE A 12 26.76 -21.10 -23.22
C PHE A 12 26.78 -22.62 -23.03
N ILE A 13 27.96 -23.16 -22.70
CA ILE A 13 28.17 -24.57 -22.39
C ILE A 13 28.23 -24.70 -20.87
N LEU A 14 27.31 -25.47 -20.30
CA LEU A 14 27.33 -25.84 -18.88
C LEU A 14 28.17 -27.12 -18.74
N ILE A 15 29.14 -27.11 -17.82
CA ILE A 15 29.94 -28.31 -17.48
C ILE A 15 29.69 -28.64 -16.02
N THR A 16 29.19 -29.85 -15.78
CA THR A 16 29.20 -30.51 -14.47
C THR A 16 29.92 -31.85 -14.61
N ASN A 17 30.31 -32.47 -13.49
CA ASN A 17 31.24 -33.62 -13.40
C ASN A 17 30.90 -34.79 -14.36
N GLN A 18 31.38 -34.65 -15.61
CA GLN A 18 31.41 -35.58 -16.76
C GLN A 18 30.40 -35.45 -17.92
N GLN A 19 29.57 -34.41 -18.07
CA GLN A 19 28.88 -34.15 -19.35
C GLN A 19 28.73 -32.65 -19.70
N GLN A 20 28.78 -32.35 -21.02
CA GLN A 20 28.58 -31.02 -21.60
C GLN A 20 27.14 -30.87 -22.12
N TYR A 21 26.46 -29.79 -21.76
CA TYR A 21 25.12 -29.47 -22.27
C TYR A 21 25.09 -28.12 -22.98
N GLN A 22 24.45 -28.06 -24.15
CA GLN A 22 24.16 -26.82 -24.87
C GLN A 22 22.74 -26.33 -24.60
N VAL A 23 22.59 -25.08 -24.16
CA VAL A 23 21.29 -24.44 -23.92
C VAL A 23 21.07 -23.36 -24.98
N LYS A 24 19.90 -23.38 -25.64
CA LYS A 24 19.48 -22.38 -26.64
C LYS A 24 18.31 -21.57 -26.11
N PHE A 25 18.33 -20.25 -26.35
CA PHE A 25 17.26 -19.34 -25.95
C PHE A 25 16.67 -18.63 -27.16
N LYS A 26 15.41 -18.19 -27.04
CA LYS A 26 14.73 -17.35 -28.03
C LYS A 26 14.05 -16.16 -27.33
N LEU A 27 14.41 -14.95 -27.73
CA LEU A 27 13.77 -13.71 -27.26
C LEU A 27 12.42 -13.50 -27.96
N THR A 28 11.38 -13.12 -27.20
CA THR A 28 10.09 -12.67 -27.74
C THR A 28 9.67 -11.37 -27.05
N SER A 29 8.71 -10.64 -27.65
CA SER A 29 8.27 -9.31 -27.22
C SER A 29 7.63 -9.24 -25.83
N PHE A 30 7.39 -10.39 -25.19
CA PHE A 30 6.81 -10.51 -23.84
C PHE A 30 7.72 -11.24 -22.84
N GLY A 31 9.00 -11.46 -23.18
CA GLY A 31 9.98 -12.14 -22.32
C GLY A 31 10.66 -13.37 -22.97
N MET A 32 11.66 -13.93 -22.27
CA MET A 32 12.42 -15.10 -22.71
C MET A 32 11.67 -16.40 -22.39
N LYS A 33 11.57 -17.32 -23.36
CA LYS A 33 10.95 -18.64 -23.17
C LYS A 33 12.02 -19.74 -23.29
N PHE A 34 12.11 -20.59 -22.26
CA PHE A 34 12.98 -21.77 -22.26
C PHE A 34 12.19 -22.98 -22.79
N GLN A 35 12.85 -23.87 -23.52
CA GLN A 35 12.22 -25.10 -24.00
C GLN A 35 13.13 -26.29 -23.66
N TYR A 36 12.68 -27.14 -22.74
CA TYR A 36 13.26 -28.45 -22.45
C TYR A 36 12.14 -29.46 -22.21
N PRO A 37 12.35 -30.76 -22.53
CA PRO A 37 11.43 -31.81 -22.16
C PRO A 37 11.70 -32.27 -20.72
N ASN A 38 10.68 -32.25 -19.86
CA ASN A 38 10.61 -32.85 -18.51
C ASN A 38 10.93 -31.99 -17.27
N ILE A 39 10.83 -30.65 -17.34
CA ILE A 39 10.67 -29.83 -16.12
C ILE A 39 9.48 -28.88 -16.34
N SER A 40 8.38 -29.14 -15.63
CA SER A 40 7.28 -28.20 -15.46
C SER A 40 7.59 -27.34 -14.24
N ASP A 41 7.36 -26.03 -14.36
CA ASP A 41 7.46 -25.00 -13.32
C ASP A 41 8.81 -24.31 -13.16
N LEU A 42 8.97 -23.25 -13.96
CA LEU A 42 9.92 -22.16 -13.75
C LEU A 42 9.12 -20.85 -13.76
N TYR A 43 9.06 -20.13 -12.64
CA TYR A 43 8.37 -18.84 -12.53
C TYR A 43 9.37 -17.72 -12.26
N MET A 44 9.22 -16.58 -12.96
CA MET A 44 9.85 -15.32 -12.59
C MET A 44 8.81 -14.40 -11.95
N VAL A 45 9.19 -13.70 -10.88
CA VAL A 45 8.41 -12.60 -10.30
C VAL A 45 8.96 -11.29 -10.85
N GLN A 46 8.14 -10.54 -11.58
CA GLN A 46 8.50 -9.21 -12.07
C GLN A 46 8.23 -8.16 -10.99
N SER A 47 9.24 -7.35 -10.67
CA SER A 47 9.11 -6.16 -9.81
C SER A 47 9.19 -4.93 -10.71
N ASN A 48 8.17 -4.05 -10.64
CA ASN A 48 8.04 -2.89 -11.53
C ASN A 48 8.89 -1.67 -11.12
N VAL A 49 9.93 -1.83 -10.29
CA VAL A 49 10.71 -0.66 -9.80
C VAL A 49 12.17 -0.63 -10.27
N PHE A 50 12.71 -1.70 -10.85
CA PHE A 50 14.05 -1.65 -11.47
C PHE A 50 14.12 -2.59 -12.66
N SER A 51 14.73 -2.13 -13.76
CA SER A 51 15.08 -2.96 -14.93
C SER A 51 16.09 -4.05 -14.54
N THR A 52 15.63 -5.12 -13.88
CA THR A 52 16.47 -6.24 -13.46
C THR A 52 15.78 -7.58 -13.70
N ILE A 53 16.50 -8.48 -14.36
CA ILE A 53 16.16 -9.90 -14.53
C ILE A 53 16.60 -10.62 -13.25
N ARG A 54 15.75 -11.49 -12.68
CA ARG A 54 16.12 -12.39 -11.57
C ARG A 54 16.22 -13.83 -12.06
N CYS A 55 17.29 -14.53 -11.69
CA CYS A 55 17.53 -15.93 -12.08
C CYS A 55 16.63 -16.91 -11.33
N ALA A 56 16.38 -18.05 -11.98
CA ALA A 56 15.33 -19.00 -11.64
C ALA A 56 15.66 -20.01 -10.53
N LYS A 57 14.60 -20.56 -9.92
CA LYS A 57 14.61 -21.70 -9.00
C LYS A 57 14.49 -23.00 -9.82
N ILE A 58 15.36 -23.99 -9.58
CA ILE A 58 15.23 -25.33 -10.15
C ILE A 58 15.00 -26.30 -8.98
N CYS A 59 13.84 -26.95 -8.97
CA CYS A 59 13.54 -28.03 -8.03
C CYS A 59 13.49 -29.34 -8.80
N SER A 60 14.40 -30.28 -8.53
CA SER A 60 14.16 -31.69 -8.77
C SER A 60 13.63 -32.35 -7.50
N ILE A 61 12.86 -33.43 -7.69
CA ILE A 61 12.29 -34.27 -6.63
C ILE A 61 13.38 -34.60 -5.59
N GLU A 62 13.02 -34.45 -4.31
CA GLU A 62 13.86 -34.42 -3.10
C GLU A 62 15.16 -35.28 -3.08
N PRO A 63 16.23 -34.85 -2.36
CA PRO A 63 16.25 -33.82 -1.31
C PRO A 63 17.16 -32.60 -1.57
N GLU A 64 17.62 -32.36 -2.80
CA GLU A 64 18.58 -31.29 -3.08
C GLU A 64 17.94 -30.09 -3.81
N CYS A 65 17.78 -28.97 -3.09
CA CYS A 65 17.46 -27.68 -3.71
C CYS A 65 18.75 -26.86 -3.88
N GLN A 66 19.01 -26.40 -5.10
CA GLN A 66 20.09 -25.45 -5.38
C GLN A 66 19.52 -24.05 -5.58
N THR A 67 20.06 -23.08 -4.83
CA THR A 67 19.71 -21.66 -4.95
C THR A 67 20.90 -20.87 -5.47
N PHE A 68 20.62 -19.84 -6.26
CA PHE A 68 21.62 -18.95 -6.85
C PHE A 68 21.34 -17.53 -6.37
N ASP A 69 22.38 -16.84 -5.90
CA ASP A 69 22.31 -15.41 -5.61
C ASP A 69 23.19 -14.61 -6.59
N TYR A 70 22.73 -13.40 -6.89
CA TYR A 70 23.41 -12.45 -7.77
C TYR A 70 24.26 -11.48 -6.95
N ASP A 71 25.57 -11.50 -7.17
CA ASP A 71 26.48 -10.53 -6.56
C ASP A 71 26.57 -9.26 -7.44
N ILE A 72 25.94 -8.19 -6.95
CA ILE A 72 25.86 -6.88 -7.62
C ILE A 72 27.25 -6.25 -7.80
N SER A 73 28.23 -6.61 -6.96
CA SER A 73 29.57 -6.03 -7.02
C SER A 73 30.46 -6.67 -8.10
N SER A 74 30.14 -7.89 -8.55
CA SER A 74 30.99 -8.65 -9.48
C SER A 74 30.31 -9.09 -10.78
N ASN A 75 29.00 -8.88 -10.94
CA ASN A 75 28.24 -9.15 -12.19
C ASN A 75 28.28 -10.63 -12.64
N VAL A 76 28.34 -11.58 -11.70
CA VAL A 76 28.41 -13.04 -11.95
C VAL A 76 27.43 -13.79 -11.03
N CYS A 77 26.73 -14.81 -11.54
CA CYS A 77 25.90 -15.73 -10.75
C CYS A 77 26.76 -16.81 -10.06
N ARG A 78 26.55 -17.08 -8.76
CA ARG A 78 27.33 -18.09 -8.00
C ARG A 78 26.44 -19.17 -7.36
N LEU A 79 26.98 -20.38 -7.27
CA LEU A 79 26.29 -21.61 -6.82
C LEU A 79 26.33 -21.74 -5.29
N PHE A 80 25.17 -21.93 -4.66
CA PHE A 80 25.07 -22.38 -3.26
C PHE A 80 24.38 -23.74 -3.18
N SER A 81 24.95 -24.66 -2.38
CA SER A 81 24.34 -25.95 -2.08
C SER A 81 24.09 -26.07 -0.57
N ILE A 82 22.83 -26.27 -0.21
CA ILE A 82 22.38 -26.53 1.17
C ILE A 82 21.75 -27.92 1.18
N TRP A 83 22.15 -28.76 2.12
CA TRP A 83 21.49 -30.04 2.34
C TRP A 83 21.29 -30.37 3.82
N SER A 84 20.31 -31.22 4.06
CA SER A 84 19.91 -31.75 5.37
C SER A 84 20.31 -33.22 5.44
N TYR A 85 21.06 -33.61 6.48
CA TYR A 85 21.32 -35.02 6.78
C TYR A 85 21.05 -35.29 8.25
N GLN A 86 20.11 -36.20 8.53
CA GLN A 86 19.70 -36.60 9.89
C GLN A 86 19.41 -35.42 10.85
N GLY A 87 18.67 -34.41 10.36
CA GLY A 87 18.24 -33.27 11.17
C GLY A 87 19.31 -32.21 11.43
N THR A 88 20.50 -32.34 10.83
CA THR A 88 21.57 -31.33 10.88
C THR A 88 21.67 -30.62 9.53
N ILE A 89 21.65 -29.27 9.56
CA ILE A 89 21.81 -28.44 8.36
C ILE A 89 23.30 -28.27 8.07
N ILE A 90 23.74 -28.61 6.86
CA ILE A 90 25.11 -28.45 6.41
C ILE A 90 25.12 -27.55 5.17
N ALA A 91 25.89 -26.46 5.24
CA ALA A 91 26.12 -25.55 4.12
C ALA A 91 27.61 -25.54 3.76
N SER A 92 27.93 -25.63 2.47
CA SER A 92 29.30 -25.52 1.98
C SER A 92 29.41 -24.38 0.97
N ALA A 93 30.52 -23.63 1.02
CA ALA A 93 30.83 -22.56 0.09
C ALA A 93 32.29 -22.68 -0.35
N SER A 94 32.54 -22.66 -1.67
CA SER A 94 33.88 -22.65 -2.22
C SER A 94 34.41 -21.21 -2.31
N SER A 95 35.22 -20.83 -1.31
CA SER A 95 36.19 -19.72 -1.28
C SER A 95 35.83 -18.35 -0.65
N THR A 96 36.81 -17.92 0.16
CA THR A 96 37.30 -16.64 0.71
C THR A 96 36.44 -15.42 1.07
N SER A 97 35.15 -15.31 0.77
CA SER A 97 34.35 -14.17 1.25
C SER A 97 32.90 -14.54 1.43
N LEU A 98 32.45 -14.55 2.69
CA LEU A 98 31.09 -14.90 3.07
C LEU A 98 30.28 -13.62 3.28
N VAL A 99 29.21 -13.44 2.51
CA VAL A 99 28.03 -12.66 2.89
C VAL A 99 26.84 -13.51 2.47
N GLY A 100 26.07 -14.00 3.43
CA GLY A 100 24.87 -14.79 3.19
C GLY A 100 23.84 -14.48 4.27
N TYR A 101 22.62 -14.17 3.86
CA TYR A 101 21.47 -13.92 4.72
C TYR A 101 20.73 -15.25 4.96
N VAL A 102 20.46 -15.57 6.22
CA VAL A 102 19.41 -16.52 6.62
C VAL A 102 18.50 -15.77 7.58
N GLU A 103 17.20 -15.77 7.31
CA GLU A 103 16.18 -15.21 8.21
C GLU A 103 16.12 -16.05 9.50
N GLN A 104 17.02 -15.73 10.44
CA GLN A 104 16.82 -15.67 11.88
C GLN A 104 18.18 -15.33 12.53
N THR A 105 18.23 -14.13 13.09
CA THR A 105 19.22 -13.50 13.98
C THR A 105 20.50 -14.28 14.33
N ILE A 106 21.58 -14.09 13.56
CA ILE A 106 22.97 -14.34 14.02
C ILE A 106 23.89 -13.24 13.45
N GLY A 107 24.63 -12.56 14.33
CA GLY A 107 25.54 -11.46 14.00
C GLY A 107 26.79 -11.87 13.20
N LEU A 108 27.34 -10.92 12.45
CA LEU A 108 28.56 -11.05 11.67
C LEU A 108 29.80 -11.05 12.58
N TYR A 109 30.70 -12.01 12.40
CA TYR A 109 32.05 -11.97 12.99
C TYR A 109 33.13 -12.19 11.93
N SER A 110 34.11 -11.29 11.88
CA SER A 110 35.36 -11.46 11.14
C SER A 110 36.34 -12.30 11.97
N LEU A 111 36.59 -13.55 11.58
CA LEU A 111 37.62 -14.40 12.18
C LEU A 111 39.01 -13.99 11.65
N TYR A 112 39.88 -13.46 12.52
CA TYR A 112 41.27 -13.22 12.20
C TYR A 112 42.04 -14.54 12.02
N ARG A 113 42.89 -14.60 10.98
CA ARG A 113 43.75 -15.77 10.66
C ARG A 113 44.95 -15.88 11.60
N LYS A 114 45.27 -17.11 12.01
CA LYS A 114 46.67 -17.58 12.13
C LYS A 114 46.82 -18.79 11.20
N PRO A 115 47.87 -18.87 10.36
CA PRO A 115 47.98 -19.95 9.38
C PRO A 115 48.38 -21.26 10.04
N CYS A 116 47.61 -22.33 9.78
CA CYS A 116 48.15 -23.69 9.81
C CYS A 116 49.05 -23.84 8.58
N ASN A 117 50.28 -24.31 8.77
CA ASN A 117 51.23 -24.43 7.67
C ASN A 117 50.79 -25.50 6.66
N SER A 118 50.96 -25.15 5.39
CA SER A 118 50.87 -25.96 4.15
C SER A 118 49.48 -26.47 3.68
N SER A 119 49.09 -25.90 2.55
CA SER A 119 48.32 -26.42 1.40
C SER A 119 46.85 -26.85 1.53
N ARG A 120 46.01 -26.02 0.86
CA ARG A 120 44.93 -26.36 -0.09
C ARG A 120 44.08 -27.62 0.19
N ASP A 121 43.36 -27.61 1.30
CA ASP A 121 41.93 -27.97 1.36
C ASP A 121 41.56 -28.09 2.84
N ILE A 122 40.85 -27.07 3.34
CA ILE A 122 40.36 -27.05 4.73
C ILE A 122 38.86 -26.79 4.68
N ASN A 123 38.07 -27.82 4.98
CA ASN A 123 36.64 -27.67 5.20
C ASN A 123 36.40 -27.15 6.61
N ARG A 124 35.55 -26.13 6.75
CA ARG A 124 35.10 -25.60 8.05
C ARG A 124 33.75 -26.21 8.38
N TYR A 125 33.61 -26.73 9.59
CA TYR A 125 32.34 -27.24 10.10
C TYR A 125 31.97 -26.48 11.37
N LEU A 126 30.72 -26.00 11.45
CA LEU A 126 30.13 -25.53 12.68
C LEU A 126 29.34 -26.70 13.28
N LEU A 127 29.71 -27.15 14.47
CA LEU A 127 29.02 -28.22 15.17
C LEU A 127 28.30 -27.60 16.39
N CYS A 128 26.98 -27.55 16.31
CA CYS A 128 26.12 -27.16 17.42
C CYS A 128 25.53 -28.43 18.01
N THR A 129 25.81 -28.75 19.28
CA THR A 129 25.12 -29.85 19.95
C THR A 129 23.72 -29.40 20.34
N SER A 130 22.73 -30.23 20.01
CA SER A 130 21.31 -29.90 20.13
C SER A 130 20.90 -29.65 21.58
N ASN A 131 20.27 -28.49 21.78
CA ASN A 131 19.38 -28.07 22.89
C ASN A 131 19.84 -26.88 23.74
N ASN A 132 20.94 -26.20 23.44
CA ASN A 132 21.19 -24.83 23.93
C ASN A 132 22.17 -24.07 23.03
N LEU A 133 21.72 -22.98 22.41
CA LEU A 133 22.51 -22.14 21.47
C LEU A 133 23.63 -21.30 22.12
N TRP A 134 23.88 -21.47 23.42
CA TRP A 134 24.78 -20.62 24.20
C TRP A 134 26.22 -21.16 24.31
N SER A 135 26.55 -22.29 23.67
CA SER A 135 27.90 -22.86 23.66
C SER A 135 28.31 -23.44 22.30
N CYS A 136 28.30 -22.62 21.25
CA CYS A 136 28.85 -23.03 19.96
C CYS A 136 30.39 -23.01 20.00
N ARG A 137 31.05 -24.07 19.50
CA ARG A 137 32.50 -24.09 19.26
C ARG A 137 32.79 -24.30 17.78
N ALA A 138 33.66 -23.47 17.21
CA ALA A 138 34.26 -23.75 15.91
C ALA A 138 35.42 -24.73 16.08
N GLN A 139 35.46 -25.78 15.27
CA GLN A 139 36.58 -26.73 15.24
C GLN A 139 37.18 -26.78 13.84
N LEU A 140 38.51 -26.87 13.79
CA LEU A 140 39.26 -27.14 12.57
C LEU A 140 39.64 -28.63 12.56
N VAL A 141 39.16 -29.35 11.55
CA VAL A 141 39.38 -30.79 11.38
C VAL A 141 40.10 -31.03 10.06
N TYR A 142 41.19 -31.81 10.10
CA TYR A 142 41.93 -32.24 8.93
C TYR A 142 42.06 -33.76 8.95
N ASN A 143 41.61 -34.41 7.88
CA ASN A 143 41.69 -35.86 7.68
C ASN A 143 41.20 -36.70 8.89
N GLY A 144 40.06 -36.31 9.47
CA GLY A 144 39.42 -37.02 10.59
C GLY A 144 39.99 -36.73 11.98
N SER A 145 40.99 -35.84 12.13
CA SER A 145 41.59 -35.47 13.42
C SER A 145 41.40 -33.97 13.74
N VAL A 146 41.10 -33.63 14.99
CA VAL A 146 40.88 -32.24 15.46
C VAL A 146 42.22 -31.58 15.79
N CYS A 147 42.52 -30.43 15.19
CA CYS A 147 43.86 -29.82 15.30
C CYS A 147 44.00 -28.72 16.39
N GLN A 148 42.91 -28.11 16.87
CA GLN A 148 42.88 -27.31 18.12
C GLN A 148 41.44 -26.92 18.49
N SER A 149 41.14 -26.76 19.79
CA SER A 149 39.90 -26.18 20.29
C SER A 149 40.18 -24.85 21.00
N ASP A 150 39.72 -23.73 20.45
CA ASP A 150 39.78 -22.46 21.18
C ASP A 150 38.55 -22.33 22.10
N VAL A 151 38.82 -21.94 23.35
CA VAL A 151 37.83 -21.58 24.37
C VAL A 151 37.49 -20.11 24.17
N ALA A 152 36.23 -19.80 23.86
CA ALA A 152 35.77 -18.41 23.80
C ALA A 152 35.74 -17.83 25.23
N TYR A 153 36.62 -16.88 25.52
CA TYR A 153 36.54 -16.04 26.72
C TYR A 153 35.40 -15.02 26.61
N SER A 154 34.96 -14.56 27.77
CA SER A 154 33.65 -13.98 28.03
C SER A 154 33.66 -12.45 28.30
N TYR A 155 32.47 -11.86 28.12
CA TYR A 155 31.94 -10.57 28.62
C TYR A 155 32.60 -9.23 28.23
N THR A 156 31.87 -8.41 27.44
CA THR A 156 31.47 -7.00 27.76
C THR A 156 30.78 -6.28 26.59
N THR A 157 30.88 -6.74 25.34
CA THR A 157 30.29 -6.07 24.17
C THR A 157 28.91 -6.58 23.73
N VAL A 158 28.48 -7.74 24.23
CA VAL A 158 27.22 -8.40 23.80
C VAL A 158 25.98 -7.81 24.50
N SER A 159 26.13 -7.23 25.71
CA SER A 159 24.98 -6.68 26.45
C SER A 159 24.37 -5.46 25.75
N TYR A 160 25.19 -4.55 25.21
CA TYR A 160 24.69 -3.34 24.56
C TYR A 160 23.96 -3.60 23.23
N GLN A 161 24.39 -4.61 22.45
CA GLN A 161 23.74 -4.96 21.19
C GLN A 161 22.42 -5.71 21.39
N GLN A 162 22.33 -6.58 22.39
CA GLN A 162 21.07 -7.26 22.74
C GLN A 162 20.03 -6.30 23.31
N GLU A 163 20.44 -5.33 24.15
CA GLU A 163 19.53 -4.27 24.63
C GLU A 163 19.03 -3.37 23.48
N CYS A 164 19.85 -3.13 22.45
CA CYS A 164 19.45 -2.41 21.24
C CYS A 164 18.36 -3.13 20.43
N LEU A 165 18.50 -4.45 20.27
CA LEU A 165 17.64 -5.24 19.38
C LEU A 165 16.33 -5.71 20.04
N GLN A 166 16.24 -5.64 21.37
CA GLN A 166 14.97 -5.87 22.08
C GLN A 166 14.04 -4.66 22.07
N ASN A 167 14.57 -3.47 21.76
CA ASN A 167 13.81 -2.23 21.74
C ASN A 167 13.58 -1.77 20.29
N GLN A 168 12.36 -1.88 19.77
CA GLN A 168 11.99 -1.58 18.37
C GLN A 168 12.24 -0.11 17.93
N THR A 169 12.78 0.72 18.81
CA THR A 169 13.01 2.16 18.63
C THR A 169 14.49 2.53 18.51
N MET A 170 15.43 1.57 18.46
CA MET A 170 16.89 1.82 18.47
C MET A 170 17.61 1.14 17.30
N VAL A 171 18.60 1.82 16.69
CA VAL A 171 19.49 1.27 15.64
C VAL A 171 20.93 1.31 16.13
N TRP A 172 21.64 0.19 15.91
CA TRP A 172 23.07 0.10 16.16
C TRP A 172 23.86 0.71 15.00
N ASN A 173 24.66 1.75 15.26
CA ASN A 173 25.45 2.46 14.23
C ASN A 173 26.90 1.95 14.09
N GLY A 174 27.24 0.84 14.76
CA GLY A 174 28.60 0.29 14.78
C GLY A 174 29.42 0.66 16.02
N THR A 175 29.06 1.72 16.75
CA THR A 175 29.75 2.17 17.99
C THR A 175 28.83 2.46 19.16
N SER A 176 27.56 2.78 18.93
CA SER A 176 26.57 3.04 19.96
C SER A 176 25.15 2.70 19.49
N CYS A 177 24.27 2.44 20.45
CA CYS A 177 22.83 2.43 20.22
C CYS A 177 22.35 3.87 20.17
N SER A 178 21.80 4.28 19.03
CA SER A 178 21.07 5.53 18.92
C SER A 178 19.62 5.20 18.62
N PRO A 179 18.64 5.97 19.12
CA PRO A 179 17.26 5.78 18.69
C PRO A 179 17.20 5.82 17.16
N VAL A 180 16.38 4.95 16.55
CA VAL A 180 15.92 5.18 15.18
C VAL A 180 15.37 6.60 15.23
N VAL A 181 16.03 7.53 14.54
CA VAL A 181 15.34 8.76 14.17
C VAL A 181 14.35 8.30 13.12
N VAL A 182 13.22 7.74 13.58
CA VAL A 182 12.00 7.75 12.80
C VAL A 182 11.81 9.23 12.62
N THR A 183 12.13 9.74 11.43
CA THR A 183 11.68 11.07 11.06
C THR A 183 10.18 10.98 11.19
N SER A 184 9.68 11.44 12.33
CA SER A 184 8.26 11.45 12.64
C SER A 184 7.62 12.17 11.47
N LEU A 185 6.79 11.48 10.70
CA LEU A 185 6.04 12.13 9.64
C LEU A 185 5.31 13.30 10.29
N LYS A 186 5.58 14.49 9.76
CA LYS A 186 5.15 15.75 10.36
C LYS A 186 4.54 16.60 9.28
N TRP A 187 3.48 17.28 9.65
CA TRP A 187 2.83 18.28 8.84
C TRP A 187 2.89 19.61 9.56
N ASN A 188 2.96 20.68 8.80
CA ASN A 188 2.73 21.99 9.36
C ASN A 188 1.33 22.03 9.99
N ALA A 189 1.21 22.61 11.18
CA ALA A 189 -0.07 22.72 11.87
C ALA A 189 -1.02 23.73 11.18
N THR A 190 -0.48 24.67 10.40
CA THR A 190 -1.29 25.59 9.59
C THR A 190 -1.66 24.99 8.24
N GLY A 191 -2.96 24.97 7.97
CA GLY A 191 -3.50 24.69 6.65
C GLY A 191 -3.44 25.92 5.74
N ILE A 192 -3.16 25.68 4.47
CA ILE A 192 -3.22 26.68 3.40
C ILE A 192 -4.51 26.42 2.62
N THR A 193 -5.38 27.42 2.50
CA THR A 193 -6.61 27.26 1.73
C THR A 193 -6.28 27.27 0.23
N VAL A 194 -6.59 26.16 -0.44
CA VAL A 194 -6.26 25.94 -1.87
C VAL A 194 -7.48 25.94 -2.78
N ALA A 195 -8.69 25.85 -2.22
CA ALA A 195 -9.95 26.03 -2.95
C ALA A 195 -11.04 26.51 -1.99
N GLY A 196 -12.02 27.28 -2.50
CA GLY A 196 -12.99 27.97 -1.65
C GLY A 196 -12.33 29.09 -0.85
N VAL A 197 -11.54 29.94 -1.52
CA VAL A 197 -10.56 30.86 -0.91
C VAL A 197 -11.16 31.88 0.06
N THR A 198 -12.45 32.19 -0.08
CA THR A 198 -13.16 33.08 0.84
C THR A 198 -13.63 32.39 2.12
N ALA A 199 -13.62 31.06 2.18
CA ALA A 199 -14.20 30.24 3.26
C ALA A 199 -15.66 30.59 3.59
N ILE A 200 -16.39 31.11 2.59
CA ILE A 200 -17.80 31.51 2.67
C ILE A 200 -18.57 30.73 1.60
N SER A 201 -19.75 30.22 1.97
CA SER A 201 -20.59 29.50 1.03
C SER A 201 -21.08 30.38 -0.12
N GLY A 202 -21.18 29.79 -1.31
CA GLY A 202 -21.73 30.45 -2.49
C GLY A 202 -21.50 29.68 -3.76
N THR A 203 -22.13 30.15 -4.86
CA THR A 203 -22.10 29.50 -6.17
C THR A 203 -21.09 30.11 -7.14
N THR A 204 -20.46 31.24 -6.79
CA THR A 204 -19.43 31.87 -7.63
C THR A 204 -18.21 30.94 -7.79
N PRO A 205 -17.40 31.07 -8.86
CA PRO A 205 -16.29 30.16 -9.13
C PRO A 205 -15.23 30.07 -8.03
N ASP A 206 -15.05 31.11 -7.22
CA ASP A 206 -14.13 31.20 -6.08
C ASP A 206 -14.67 30.56 -4.79
N LYS A 207 -15.96 30.18 -4.77
CA LYS A 207 -16.68 29.67 -3.60
C LYS A 207 -17.05 28.20 -3.74
N LEU A 208 -17.17 27.55 -2.59
CA LEU A 208 -17.69 26.19 -2.43
C LEU A 208 -18.81 26.25 -1.39
N ASN A 209 -19.68 25.26 -1.37
CA ASN A 209 -20.76 25.11 -0.40
C ASN A 209 -20.79 23.67 0.12
N GLN A 210 -20.10 23.49 1.25
CA GLN A 210 -19.81 22.20 1.86
C GLN A 210 -19.16 21.22 0.88
N PRO A 211 -17.89 21.47 0.48
CA PRO A 211 -17.17 20.50 -0.34
C PRO A 211 -17.03 19.19 0.43
N TRP A 212 -17.39 18.07 -0.18
CA TRP A 212 -17.32 16.75 0.45
C TRP A 212 -16.19 15.93 -0.17
N GLY A 213 -16.46 15.22 -1.25
CA GLY A 213 -15.47 14.42 -1.96
C GLY A 213 -14.38 15.26 -2.61
N LEU A 214 -13.18 14.69 -2.61
CA LEU A 214 -11.98 15.30 -3.13
C LEU A 214 -11.17 14.26 -3.92
N HIS A 215 -10.76 14.62 -5.12
CA HIS A 215 -9.78 13.88 -5.91
C HIS A 215 -8.64 14.80 -6.33
N ILE A 216 -7.40 14.31 -6.29
CA ILE A 216 -6.20 15.04 -6.68
C ILE A 216 -5.46 14.29 -7.78
N GLU A 217 -5.12 15.01 -8.85
CA GLU A 217 -4.21 14.52 -9.88
C GLU A 217 -2.75 14.77 -9.48
N SER A 218 -1.81 14.05 -10.10
CA SER A 218 -0.36 14.19 -9.83
C SER A 218 0.20 15.59 -10.13
N ASN A 219 -0.49 16.40 -10.93
CA ASN A 219 -0.14 17.80 -11.22
C ASN A 219 -0.67 18.79 -10.16
N GLY A 220 -1.37 18.30 -9.12
CA GLY A 220 -1.98 19.11 -8.06
C GLY A 220 -3.37 19.67 -8.39
N THR A 221 -3.97 19.29 -9.52
CA THR A 221 -5.34 19.64 -9.88
C THR A 221 -6.33 18.92 -8.97
N LEU A 222 -7.30 19.67 -8.44
CA LEU A 222 -8.33 19.16 -7.55
C LEU A 222 -9.67 19.03 -8.28
N TYR A 223 -10.39 17.95 -8.02
CA TYR A 223 -11.80 17.79 -8.37
C TYR A 223 -12.58 17.66 -7.07
N ILE A 224 -13.57 18.52 -6.90
CA ILE A 224 -14.24 18.73 -5.62
C ILE A 224 -15.74 18.55 -5.83
N ALA A 225 -16.35 17.64 -5.07
CA ALA A 225 -17.80 17.51 -5.01
C ALA A 225 -18.36 18.64 -4.14
N ASP A 226 -18.89 19.67 -4.79
CA ASP A 226 -19.41 20.89 -4.19
C ASP A 226 -20.91 20.69 -3.87
N GLN A 227 -21.18 19.91 -2.81
CA GLN A 227 -22.43 19.13 -2.71
C GLN A 227 -23.70 19.98 -2.75
N TYR A 228 -23.73 21.12 -2.03
CA TYR A 228 -24.93 21.94 -1.94
C TYR A 228 -25.03 22.97 -3.06
N ASN A 229 -24.01 23.02 -3.91
CA ASN A 229 -24.11 23.60 -5.24
C ASN A 229 -24.33 22.52 -6.31
N CYS A 230 -24.59 21.27 -5.94
CA CYS A 230 -24.99 20.20 -6.87
C CYS A 230 -24.10 20.09 -8.12
N ARG A 231 -22.78 20.25 -7.94
CA ARG A 231 -21.81 20.28 -9.03
C ARG A 231 -20.48 19.67 -8.60
N VAL A 232 -19.63 19.38 -9.59
CA VAL A 232 -18.21 19.10 -9.37
C VAL A 232 -17.39 20.24 -9.95
N GLN A 233 -16.49 20.79 -9.13
CA GLN A 233 -15.57 21.86 -9.50
C GLN A 233 -14.16 21.30 -9.71
N LYS A 234 -13.53 21.67 -10.83
CA LYS A 234 -12.11 21.44 -11.11
C LYS A 234 -11.32 22.70 -10.76
N TRP A 235 -10.31 22.59 -9.92
CA TRP A 235 -9.41 23.67 -9.53
C TRP A 235 -7.99 23.31 -9.93
N LEU A 236 -7.35 24.17 -10.74
CA LEU A 236 -5.94 24.03 -11.05
C LEU A 236 -5.11 24.50 -9.84
N SER A 237 -3.93 23.91 -9.67
CA SER A 237 -3.01 24.30 -8.60
C SER A 237 -2.72 25.81 -8.63
N GLY A 238 -2.98 26.51 -7.53
CA GLY A 238 -2.79 27.95 -7.38
C GLY A 238 -3.85 28.83 -8.07
N ALA A 239 -4.85 28.26 -8.74
CA ALA A 239 -5.91 29.04 -9.35
C ALA A 239 -6.85 29.62 -8.28
N PRO A 240 -7.33 30.87 -8.43
CA PRO A 240 -8.26 31.49 -7.49
C PRO A 240 -9.71 31.02 -7.67
N ASN A 241 -10.01 30.36 -8.80
CA ASN A 241 -11.36 29.99 -9.23
C ASN A 241 -11.40 28.55 -9.74
N GLY A 242 -12.51 27.87 -9.48
CA GLY A 242 -12.85 26.59 -10.08
C GLY A 242 -13.58 26.70 -11.41
N THR A 243 -13.54 25.62 -12.19
CA THR A 243 -14.37 25.42 -13.38
C THR A 243 -15.33 24.27 -13.14
N THR A 244 -16.62 24.45 -13.44
CA THR A 244 -17.61 23.38 -13.29
C THR A 244 -17.40 22.34 -14.38
N VAL A 245 -17.21 21.08 -13.99
CA VAL A 245 -16.93 19.94 -14.89
C VAL A 245 -18.02 18.85 -14.86
N ALA A 246 -18.92 18.91 -13.88
CA ALA A 246 -20.15 18.12 -13.83
C ALA A 246 -21.25 18.89 -13.09
N GLY A 247 -22.51 18.72 -13.50
CA GLY A 247 -23.64 19.51 -13.00
C GLY A 247 -23.70 20.91 -13.62
N GLN A 248 -24.47 21.81 -13.01
CA GLN A 248 -24.68 23.17 -13.52
C GLN A 248 -23.87 24.21 -12.73
N SER A 249 -23.26 25.16 -13.44
CA SER A 249 -22.42 26.21 -12.82
C SER A 249 -23.21 27.13 -11.88
N ASN A 250 -24.51 27.31 -12.13
CA ASN A 250 -25.40 28.11 -11.29
C ASN A 250 -25.87 27.39 -10.00
N GLY A 251 -25.46 26.14 -9.79
CA GLY A 251 -25.84 25.35 -8.62
C GLY A 251 -27.20 24.67 -8.70
N THR A 252 -27.81 24.57 -9.89
CA THR A 252 -29.13 23.92 -10.04
C THR A 252 -29.02 22.42 -9.81
N CYS A 253 -29.80 21.94 -8.85
CA CYS A 253 -29.92 20.54 -8.51
C CYS A 253 -31.03 19.83 -9.29
N GLY A 254 -30.90 18.52 -9.51
CA GLY A 254 -31.98 17.68 -10.06
C GLY A 254 -31.53 16.29 -10.51
N SER A 255 -32.41 15.57 -11.20
CA SER A 255 -32.22 14.16 -11.60
C SER A 255 -31.96 13.96 -13.10
N GLY A 256 -32.04 15.03 -13.89
CA GLY A 256 -31.73 15.02 -15.32
C GLY A 256 -30.28 14.59 -15.60
N PRO A 257 -29.93 14.24 -16.85
CA PRO A 257 -28.58 13.80 -17.19
C PRO A 257 -27.54 14.93 -17.07
N SER A 258 -27.95 16.20 -17.17
CA SER A 258 -27.10 17.37 -16.97
C SER A 258 -27.11 17.93 -15.54
N LEU A 259 -27.79 17.24 -14.62
CA LEU A 259 -28.00 17.68 -13.23
C LEU A 259 -27.45 16.62 -12.26
N LEU A 260 -26.97 17.09 -11.12
CA LEU A 260 -26.62 16.27 -9.97
C LEU A 260 -27.52 16.66 -8.80
N GLN A 261 -27.61 15.80 -7.80
CA GLN A 261 -28.30 16.07 -6.55
C GLN A 261 -27.43 15.60 -5.38
N VAL A 262 -26.88 16.58 -4.66
CA VAL A 262 -25.99 16.38 -3.51
C VAL A 262 -24.87 15.38 -3.85
N PRO A 263 -23.98 15.68 -4.82
CA PRO A 263 -22.87 14.79 -5.14
C PRO A 263 -21.85 14.75 -3.99
N GLN A 264 -21.36 13.56 -3.63
CA GLN A 264 -20.51 13.40 -2.44
C GLN A 264 -19.16 12.74 -2.70
N GLY A 265 -19.10 11.74 -3.58
CA GLY A 265 -17.85 11.13 -4.03
C GLY A 265 -17.48 11.61 -5.42
N VAL A 266 -16.18 11.75 -5.69
CA VAL A 266 -15.68 12.16 -7.01
C VAL A 266 -14.34 11.50 -7.31
N VAL A 267 -14.17 11.04 -8.54
CA VAL A 267 -12.90 10.56 -9.09
C VAL A 267 -12.74 11.08 -10.51
N ALA A 268 -11.54 11.52 -10.89
CA ALA A 268 -11.21 11.84 -12.27
C ALA A 268 -10.26 10.76 -12.84
N ASP A 269 -10.30 10.56 -14.16
CA ASP A 269 -9.29 9.76 -14.85
C ASP A 269 -8.28 10.65 -15.60
N SER A 270 -7.19 10.04 -16.09
CA SER A 270 -6.11 10.76 -16.79
C SER A 270 -6.54 11.39 -18.12
N ASN A 271 -7.72 11.04 -18.65
CA ASN A 271 -8.30 11.68 -19.83
C ASN A 271 -9.17 12.90 -19.47
N GLY A 272 -9.28 13.22 -18.18
CA GLY A 272 -10.10 14.31 -17.67
C GLY A 272 -11.59 13.98 -17.60
N ASN A 273 -11.98 12.70 -17.70
CA ASN A 273 -13.36 12.30 -17.44
C ASN A 273 -13.60 12.30 -15.92
N VAL A 274 -14.81 12.69 -15.52
CA VAL A 274 -15.19 12.83 -14.11
C VAL A 274 -16.30 11.85 -13.78
N TYR A 275 -16.08 11.04 -12.75
CA TYR A 275 -17.08 10.17 -12.16
C TYR A 275 -17.59 10.86 -10.90
N ALA A 276 -18.89 11.14 -10.83
CA ALA A 276 -19.54 11.76 -9.68
C ALA A 276 -20.54 10.78 -9.04
N VAL A 277 -20.43 10.57 -7.72
CA VAL A 277 -21.45 9.86 -6.95
C VAL A 277 -22.60 10.83 -6.73
N ASP A 278 -23.68 10.65 -7.48
CA ASP A 278 -24.89 11.45 -7.46
C ASP A 278 -25.82 10.89 -6.36
N THR A 279 -25.41 11.10 -5.11
CA THR A 279 -25.87 10.35 -3.93
C THR A 279 -27.38 10.32 -3.77
N TYR A 280 -28.04 11.46 -3.88
CA TYR A 280 -29.49 11.56 -3.63
C TYR A 280 -30.31 11.11 -4.84
N ASN A 281 -29.69 11.02 -6.01
CA ASN A 281 -30.24 10.33 -7.18
C ASN A 281 -29.82 8.85 -7.22
N ASN A 282 -29.18 8.28 -6.19
CA ASN A 282 -28.89 6.84 -6.09
C ASN A 282 -28.16 6.25 -7.31
N ARG A 283 -27.20 6.99 -7.88
CA ARG A 283 -26.47 6.60 -9.08
C ARG A 283 -25.04 7.14 -9.08
N VAL A 284 -24.21 6.63 -9.99
CA VAL A 284 -22.94 7.23 -10.37
C VAL A 284 -23.03 7.69 -11.82
N GLN A 285 -22.61 8.92 -12.10
CA GLN A 285 -22.54 9.47 -13.44
C GLN A 285 -21.09 9.64 -13.89
N LEU A 286 -20.81 9.24 -15.13
CA LEU A 286 -19.59 9.54 -15.87
C LEU A 286 -19.83 10.74 -16.78
N TRP A 287 -19.05 11.79 -16.58
CA TRP A 287 -19.00 12.98 -17.40
C TRP A 287 -17.71 12.95 -18.20
N SER A 288 -17.83 12.71 -19.51
CA SER A 288 -16.66 12.78 -20.39
C SER A 288 -16.08 14.19 -20.43
N TYR A 289 -14.79 14.32 -20.68
CA TYR A 289 -14.14 15.63 -20.76
C TYR A 289 -14.87 16.57 -21.74
N GLY A 290 -15.33 17.73 -21.23
CA GLY A 290 -16.08 18.72 -22.01
C GLY A 290 -17.55 18.39 -22.29
N ALA A 291 -18.08 17.28 -21.76
CA ALA A 291 -19.48 16.92 -21.92
C ALA A 291 -20.42 17.84 -21.12
N SER A 292 -21.60 18.12 -21.67
CA SER A 292 -22.64 18.90 -21.00
C SER A 292 -23.62 18.07 -20.16
N PHE A 293 -23.50 16.74 -20.22
CA PHE A 293 -24.31 15.81 -19.46
C PHE A 293 -23.52 14.55 -19.09
N GLY A 294 -23.93 13.91 -18.00
CA GLY A 294 -23.37 12.64 -17.54
C GLY A 294 -24.13 11.43 -18.08
N VAL A 295 -23.41 10.33 -18.23
CA VAL A 295 -23.95 9.00 -18.52
C VAL A 295 -23.96 8.18 -17.24
N MET A 296 -25.06 7.50 -16.94
CA MET A 296 -25.16 6.63 -15.77
C MET A 296 -24.29 5.38 -15.96
N VAL A 297 -23.36 5.13 -15.03
CA VAL A 297 -22.43 3.99 -15.08
C VAL A 297 -22.58 3.01 -13.92
N ALA A 298 -23.32 3.38 -12.87
CA ALA A 298 -23.73 2.48 -11.80
C ALA A 298 -25.02 2.97 -11.13
N GLY A 299 -25.80 2.04 -10.57
CA GLY A 299 -27.14 2.33 -10.07
C GLY A 299 -28.18 2.46 -11.18
N THR A 300 -29.47 2.61 -10.80
CA THR A 300 -30.56 2.86 -11.76
C THR A 300 -31.34 4.14 -11.47
N GLY A 301 -30.91 4.94 -10.49
CA GLY A 301 -31.73 6.05 -9.99
C GLY A 301 -32.73 5.66 -8.90
N ILE A 302 -32.89 4.37 -8.63
CA ILE A 302 -33.88 3.83 -7.70
C ILE A 302 -33.17 3.30 -6.46
N SER A 303 -33.53 3.83 -5.29
CA SER A 303 -33.07 3.33 -3.99
C SER A 303 -33.71 1.99 -3.68
N ASN A 304 -32.91 0.93 -3.72
CA ASN A 304 -33.31 -0.43 -3.34
C ASN A 304 -32.06 -1.33 -3.19
N THR A 305 -32.27 -2.63 -2.98
CA THR A 305 -31.24 -3.61 -2.61
C THR A 305 -30.73 -4.49 -3.76
N ALA A 306 -31.36 -4.45 -4.95
CA ALA A 306 -30.90 -5.23 -6.10
C ALA A 306 -29.46 -4.86 -6.48
N LYS A 307 -28.75 -5.77 -7.17
CA LYS A 307 -27.32 -5.57 -7.47
C LYS A 307 -27.03 -4.47 -8.50
N ASN A 308 -28.04 -4.05 -9.27
CA ASN A 308 -27.99 -2.89 -10.16
C ASN A 308 -28.53 -1.61 -9.49
N GLN A 309 -29.07 -1.70 -8.28
CA GLN A 309 -29.65 -0.59 -7.53
C GLN A 309 -28.70 -0.21 -6.38
N LEU A 310 -28.57 1.09 -6.15
CA LEU A 310 -27.78 1.65 -5.05
C LEU A 310 -28.73 2.42 -4.14
N SER A 311 -28.34 2.62 -2.88
CA SER A 311 -29.12 3.38 -1.91
C SER A 311 -28.21 4.31 -1.13
N LEU A 312 -28.34 5.60 -1.41
CA LEU A 312 -27.50 6.69 -0.89
C LEU A 312 -26.00 6.39 -1.04
N PRO A 313 -25.49 6.07 -2.25
CA PRO A 313 -24.07 5.82 -2.43
C PRO A 313 -23.26 7.05 -2.01
N ARG A 314 -22.20 6.89 -1.22
CA ARG A 314 -21.47 8.04 -0.63
C ARG A 314 -20.18 8.35 -1.37
N ASP A 315 -19.36 7.34 -1.56
CA ASP A 315 -18.02 7.47 -2.13
C ASP A 315 -17.73 6.38 -3.16
N MET A 316 -16.68 6.59 -3.96
CA MET A 316 -16.20 5.63 -4.93
C MET A 316 -14.67 5.60 -5.01
N ALA A 317 -14.13 4.41 -5.29
CA ALA A 317 -12.75 4.24 -5.74
C ALA A 317 -12.76 3.63 -7.15
N ARG A 318 -11.85 4.09 -8.01
CA ARG A 318 -11.69 3.57 -9.37
C ARG A 318 -10.35 2.87 -9.49
N ASP A 319 -10.35 1.65 -10.00
CA ASP A 319 -9.10 1.01 -10.44
C ASP A 319 -8.59 1.77 -11.68
N PRO A 320 -7.41 2.42 -11.62
CA PRO A 320 -6.88 3.20 -12.73
C PRO A 320 -6.57 2.34 -13.95
N THR A 321 -6.27 1.05 -13.77
CA THR A 321 -5.87 0.12 -14.84
C THR A 321 -7.07 -0.45 -15.56
N THR A 322 -8.08 -0.90 -14.81
CA THR A 322 -9.26 -1.59 -15.40
C THR A 322 -10.47 -0.68 -15.60
N GLY A 323 -10.50 0.48 -14.92
CA GLY A 323 -11.67 1.34 -14.86
C GLY A 323 -12.81 0.81 -14.00
N THR A 324 -12.60 -0.30 -13.28
CA THR A 324 -13.58 -0.86 -12.35
C THR A 324 -13.89 0.12 -11.23
N LEU A 325 -15.17 0.30 -10.94
CA LEU A 325 -15.65 1.14 -9.84
C LEU A 325 -15.96 0.29 -8.62
N TYR A 326 -15.53 0.74 -7.46
CA TYR A 326 -15.92 0.28 -6.15
C TYR A 326 -16.71 1.40 -5.50
N ILE A 327 -17.91 1.14 -5.00
CA ILE A 327 -18.86 2.16 -4.56
C ILE A 327 -19.37 1.79 -3.19
N SER A 328 -19.31 2.72 -2.24
CA SER A 328 -19.93 2.54 -0.93
C SER A 328 -21.44 2.72 -1.02
N ASP A 329 -22.16 1.60 -1.10
CA ASP A 329 -23.62 1.55 -1.12
C ASP A 329 -24.13 1.62 0.34
N ASN A 330 -24.00 2.83 0.89
CA ASN A 330 -24.05 3.15 2.30
C ASN A 330 -25.28 2.60 3.02
N PHE A 331 -26.48 2.88 2.49
CA PHE A 331 -27.70 2.48 3.19
C PHE A 331 -27.98 0.98 3.07
N ASN A 332 -27.41 0.32 2.07
CA ASN A 332 -27.43 -1.13 1.93
C ASN A 332 -26.26 -1.83 2.65
N HIS A 333 -25.42 -1.07 3.37
CA HIS A 333 -24.35 -1.60 4.22
C HIS A 333 -23.36 -2.52 3.50
N ARG A 334 -22.99 -2.13 2.27
CA ARG A 334 -22.14 -2.94 1.39
C ARG A 334 -21.25 -2.09 0.50
N ILE A 335 -20.18 -2.69 -0.01
CA ILE A 335 -19.39 -2.14 -1.11
C ILE A 335 -19.73 -2.91 -2.39
N MET A 336 -20.11 -2.17 -3.43
CA MET A 336 -20.45 -2.70 -4.74
C MET A 336 -19.29 -2.52 -5.71
N ARG A 337 -19.00 -3.55 -6.50
CA ARG A 337 -18.05 -3.49 -7.62
C ARG A 337 -18.79 -3.49 -8.95
N TYR A 338 -18.53 -2.52 -9.80
CA TYR A 338 -19.07 -2.39 -11.16
C TYR A 338 -17.93 -2.40 -12.17
N LEU A 339 -17.96 -3.37 -13.09
CA LEU A 339 -17.05 -3.38 -14.23
C LEU A 339 -17.52 -2.33 -15.25
N VAL A 340 -16.58 -1.85 -16.08
CA VAL A 340 -16.90 -0.92 -17.17
C VAL A 340 -18.01 -1.52 -18.06
N ASN A 341 -19.06 -0.73 -18.33
CA ASN A 341 -20.24 -1.11 -19.12
C ASN A 341 -21.11 -2.24 -18.52
N ALA A 342 -20.91 -2.63 -17.26
CA ALA A 342 -21.78 -3.60 -16.61
C ALA A 342 -23.14 -3.00 -16.24
N SER A 343 -24.23 -3.72 -16.52
CA SER A 343 -25.59 -3.31 -16.15
C SER A 343 -25.93 -3.56 -14.67
N SER A 344 -25.09 -4.31 -13.95
CA SER A 344 -25.25 -4.65 -12.54
C SER A 344 -23.88 -4.85 -11.89
N GLY A 345 -23.80 -4.58 -10.58
CA GLY A 345 -22.59 -4.80 -9.80
C GLY A 345 -22.54 -6.17 -9.11
N THR A 346 -21.47 -6.37 -8.36
CA THR A 346 -21.28 -7.50 -7.43
C THR A 346 -20.90 -6.98 -6.05
N VAL A 347 -21.46 -7.56 -4.98
CA VAL A 347 -21.05 -7.24 -3.61
C VAL A 347 -19.64 -7.79 -3.38
N VAL A 348 -18.72 -6.94 -2.91
CA VAL A 348 -17.33 -7.34 -2.62
C VAL A 348 -16.93 -7.18 -1.15
N ALA A 349 -17.73 -6.44 -0.37
CA ALA A 349 -17.59 -6.31 1.08
C ALA A 349 -18.96 -6.01 1.71
N GLY A 350 -19.20 -6.51 2.93
CA GLY A 350 -20.47 -6.32 3.65
C GLY A 350 -21.66 -7.03 2.99
N GLY A 351 -22.86 -6.43 3.11
CA GLY A 351 -24.11 -6.98 2.56
C GLY A 351 -24.83 -8.01 3.44
N ASN A 352 -24.32 -8.26 4.65
CA ASN A 352 -24.92 -9.17 5.64
C ASN A 352 -25.71 -8.41 6.72
N GLY A 353 -26.33 -7.29 6.34
CA GLY A 353 -26.98 -6.35 7.27
C GLY A 353 -25.98 -5.44 8.02
N PRO A 354 -26.49 -4.44 8.75
CA PRO A 354 -25.66 -3.54 9.55
C PRO A 354 -25.11 -4.26 10.79
N GLY A 355 -23.86 -3.99 11.16
CA GLY A 355 -23.29 -4.45 12.42
C GLY A 355 -21.77 -4.34 12.50
N THR A 356 -21.24 -4.81 13.63
CA THR A 356 -19.80 -4.82 13.96
C THR A 356 -19.16 -6.19 13.78
N ASN A 357 -19.91 -7.22 13.36
CA ASN A 357 -19.32 -8.50 13.03
C ASN A 357 -18.38 -8.36 11.84
N ARG A 358 -17.35 -9.22 11.78
CA ARG A 358 -16.32 -9.15 10.72
C ARG A 358 -16.84 -9.39 9.31
N THR A 359 -18.07 -9.89 9.14
CA THR A 359 -18.73 -10.11 7.85
C THR A 359 -19.72 -9.00 7.49
N GLN A 360 -19.93 -8.03 8.38
CA GLN A 360 -20.87 -6.93 8.25
C GLN A 360 -20.13 -5.60 8.07
N LEU A 361 -20.80 -4.65 7.44
CA LEU A 361 -20.44 -3.24 7.47
C LEU A 361 -21.63 -2.49 8.05
N ASN A 362 -21.42 -1.30 8.59
CA ASN A 362 -22.49 -0.43 9.08
C ASN A 362 -22.32 0.96 8.48
N ARG A 363 -23.13 1.22 7.44
CA ARG A 363 -23.14 2.47 6.66
C ARG A 363 -21.73 2.85 6.18
N PRO A 364 -21.07 2.02 5.35
CA PRO A 364 -19.73 2.34 4.85
C PRO A 364 -19.75 3.66 4.09
N TRP A 365 -18.67 4.42 4.23
CA TRP A 365 -18.56 5.78 3.72
C TRP A 365 -17.40 5.91 2.75
N GLY A 366 -16.33 6.63 3.09
CA GLY A 366 -15.14 6.76 2.26
C GLY A 366 -14.44 5.43 2.07
N ILE A 367 -13.87 5.24 0.87
CA ILE A 367 -13.16 4.03 0.50
C ILE A 367 -11.85 4.33 -0.22
N TYR A 368 -10.81 3.60 0.18
CA TYR A 368 -9.52 3.59 -0.51
C TYR A 368 -9.25 2.21 -1.09
N LEU A 369 -8.91 2.17 -2.38
CA LEU A 369 -8.54 0.95 -3.09
C LEU A 369 -7.02 0.84 -3.15
N ASP A 370 -6.47 -0.13 -2.41
CA ASP A 370 -5.11 -0.58 -2.62
C ASP A 370 -5.11 -1.67 -3.71
N VAL A 371 -4.79 -1.26 -4.93
CA VAL A 371 -4.68 -2.16 -6.08
C VAL A 371 -3.53 -3.16 -5.94
N THR A 372 -2.49 -2.83 -5.18
CA THR A 372 -1.31 -3.71 -5.05
C THR A 372 -1.59 -4.90 -4.15
N SER A 373 -2.31 -4.67 -3.05
CA SER A 373 -2.74 -5.73 -2.14
C SER A 373 -4.18 -6.23 -2.40
N ASN A 374 -4.80 -5.77 -3.50
CA ASN A 374 -6.18 -6.11 -3.89
C ASN A 374 -7.17 -5.95 -2.72
N SER A 375 -7.10 -4.82 -2.03
CA SER A 375 -7.82 -4.59 -0.78
C SER A 375 -8.51 -3.24 -0.73
N LEU A 376 -9.63 -3.21 -0.03
CA LEU A 376 -10.38 -1.99 0.26
C LEU A 376 -10.16 -1.60 1.72
N TYR A 377 -9.78 -0.35 1.95
CA TYR A 377 -9.86 0.29 3.25
C TYR A 377 -11.16 1.08 3.28
N ILE A 378 -11.95 0.88 4.33
CA ILE A 378 -13.34 1.35 4.37
C ILE A 378 -13.55 2.10 5.67
N ALA A 379 -14.02 3.34 5.57
CA ALA A 379 -14.58 4.06 6.70
C ALA A 379 -15.93 3.44 7.05
N ASN A 380 -15.94 2.59 8.08
CA ASN A 380 -17.13 1.91 8.58
C ASN A 380 -17.85 2.84 9.56
N TYR A 381 -18.39 3.92 9.00
CA TYR A 381 -18.81 5.14 9.68
C TYR A 381 -19.66 4.90 10.93
N ALA A 382 -20.74 4.12 10.83
CA ALA A 382 -21.66 3.93 11.95
C ALA A 382 -21.12 2.93 13.00
N SER A 383 -20.00 2.28 12.70
CA SER A 383 -19.22 1.46 13.64
C SER A 383 -17.94 2.16 14.09
N ASN A 384 -17.75 3.45 13.83
CA ASN A 384 -16.62 4.25 14.35
C ASN A 384 -15.23 3.61 14.15
N ASN A 385 -15.02 2.89 13.06
CA ASN A 385 -13.75 2.24 12.78
C ASN A 385 -13.39 2.25 11.29
N ILE A 386 -12.10 2.06 11.02
CA ILE A 386 -11.58 1.78 9.69
C ILE A 386 -11.28 0.30 9.61
N VAL A 387 -11.77 -0.34 8.54
CA VAL A 387 -11.58 -1.76 8.30
C VAL A 387 -10.90 -2.00 6.96
N ARG A 388 -10.09 -3.05 6.87
CA ARG A 388 -9.49 -3.54 5.63
C ARG A 388 -10.21 -4.80 5.20
N TRP A 389 -10.69 -4.82 3.97
CA TRP A 389 -11.34 -5.96 3.35
C TRP A 389 -10.58 -6.38 2.09
N VAL A 390 -9.95 -7.56 2.13
CA VAL A 390 -9.29 -8.14 0.94
C VAL A 390 -10.37 -8.58 -0.04
N ILE A 391 -10.31 -8.13 -1.29
CA ILE A 391 -11.35 -8.45 -2.27
C ILE A 391 -11.35 -9.97 -2.53
N GLY A 392 -12.49 -10.62 -2.27
CA GLY A 392 -12.66 -12.07 -2.33
C GLY A 392 -12.61 -12.77 -0.95
N ALA A 393 -12.19 -12.07 0.11
CA ALA A 393 -12.34 -12.57 1.47
C ALA A 393 -13.78 -12.43 1.98
N THR A 394 -14.12 -13.20 3.01
CA THR A 394 -15.45 -13.20 3.65
C THR A 394 -15.55 -12.25 4.84
N SER A 395 -14.43 -11.75 5.34
CA SER A 395 -14.37 -10.93 6.54
C SER A 395 -13.30 -9.86 6.49
N TRP A 396 -13.53 -8.74 7.17
CA TRP A 396 -12.55 -7.67 7.33
C TRP A 396 -11.63 -7.85 8.54
N THR A 397 -10.50 -7.13 8.54
CA THR A 397 -9.59 -6.92 9.67
C THR A 397 -9.62 -5.46 10.13
N LEU A 398 -9.50 -5.22 11.43
CA LEU A 398 -9.47 -3.86 11.99
C LEU A 398 -8.18 -3.16 11.58
N VAL A 399 -8.28 -1.87 11.24
CA VAL A 399 -7.14 -1.01 10.90
C VAL A 399 -6.98 0.11 11.92
N ALA A 400 -8.08 0.79 12.28
CA ALA A 400 -8.09 1.88 13.25
C ALA A 400 -9.46 1.99 13.93
N GLY A 401 -9.49 2.55 15.15
CA GLY A 401 -10.69 2.66 15.96
C GLY A 401 -10.95 1.43 16.84
N ASP A 402 -12.15 1.35 17.41
CA ASP A 402 -12.54 0.26 18.30
C ASP A 402 -13.21 -0.90 17.55
N ILE A 403 -12.90 -2.13 17.93
CA ILE A 403 -13.44 -3.34 17.30
C ILE A 403 -14.95 -3.50 17.53
N ASN A 404 -15.45 -3.04 18.67
CA ASN A 404 -16.87 -3.09 19.03
C ASN A 404 -17.64 -1.83 18.59
N GLY A 405 -16.94 -0.90 17.93
CA GLY A 405 -17.48 0.32 17.37
C GLY A 405 -17.84 1.42 18.37
N MET A 406 -17.19 1.41 19.55
CA MET A 406 -17.29 2.51 20.49
C MET A 406 -16.68 3.78 19.90
N SER A 407 -17.43 4.88 19.95
CA SER A 407 -16.93 6.20 19.57
C SER A 407 -16.11 6.83 20.70
N GLY A 408 -15.06 7.56 20.35
CA GLY A 408 -14.29 8.34 21.32
C GLY A 408 -13.28 9.25 20.64
N ASN A 409 -12.49 9.98 21.44
CA ASN A 409 -11.51 10.96 20.97
C ASN A 409 -10.07 10.67 21.42
N SER A 410 -9.82 9.51 22.04
CA SER A 410 -8.46 9.06 22.37
C SER A 410 -7.65 8.78 21.09
N SER A 411 -6.36 8.50 21.24
CA SER A 411 -5.48 8.09 20.13
C SER A 411 -5.93 6.79 19.45
N THR A 412 -6.62 5.91 20.15
CA THR A 412 -7.05 4.60 19.64
C THR A 412 -8.51 4.57 19.19
N MET A 413 -9.28 5.62 19.47
CA MET A 413 -10.70 5.71 19.15
C MET A 413 -10.94 6.73 18.04
N LEU A 414 -12.01 6.49 17.29
CA LEU A 414 -12.53 7.39 16.27
C LEU A 414 -13.97 7.75 16.61
N ASN A 415 -14.48 8.81 15.99
CA ASN A 415 -15.87 9.21 16.10
C ASN A 415 -16.38 9.66 14.73
N SER A 416 -17.26 8.84 14.13
CA SER A 416 -17.82 9.08 12.80
C SER A 416 -16.74 9.29 11.72
N PRO A 417 -15.79 8.33 11.53
CA PRO A 417 -14.79 8.48 10.47
C PRO A 417 -15.48 8.49 9.11
N LEU A 418 -15.12 9.46 8.26
CA LEU A 418 -15.78 9.67 6.96
C LEU A 418 -14.95 9.19 5.78
N ASP A 419 -13.62 9.24 5.90
CA ASP A 419 -12.71 8.89 4.81
C ASP A 419 -11.38 8.32 5.32
N VAL A 420 -10.71 7.57 4.45
CA VAL A 420 -9.45 6.88 4.73
C VAL A 420 -8.52 6.95 3.52
N GLU A 421 -7.23 7.18 3.76
CA GLU A 421 -6.16 7.09 2.76
C GLU A 421 -5.01 6.24 3.30
N VAL A 422 -4.24 5.64 2.39
CA VAL A 422 -3.07 4.84 2.75
C VAL A 422 -1.89 5.23 1.88
N ASP A 423 -0.75 5.50 2.50
CA ASP A 423 0.48 5.83 1.76
C ASP A 423 1.23 4.57 1.30
N PHE A 424 2.32 4.77 0.54
CA PHE A 424 3.16 3.68 0.03
C PHE A 424 3.95 2.94 1.13
N MET A 425 4.01 3.48 2.36
CA MET A 425 4.63 2.84 3.51
C MET A 425 3.61 2.00 4.31
N GLY A 426 2.32 2.06 3.96
CA GLY A 426 1.23 1.38 4.65
C GLY A 426 0.71 2.15 5.87
N ASN A 427 1.05 3.43 6.03
CA ASN A 427 0.45 4.28 7.05
C ASN A 427 -0.96 4.68 6.64
N VAL A 428 -1.86 4.77 7.61
CA VAL A 428 -3.29 4.99 7.39
C VAL A 428 -3.69 6.34 7.94
N TYR A 429 -4.36 7.12 7.11
CA TYR A 429 -4.78 8.48 7.39
C TYR A 429 -6.30 8.52 7.42
N VAL A 430 -6.89 9.11 8.46
CA VAL A 430 -8.33 9.01 8.71
C VAL A 430 -8.93 10.39 8.96
N ALA A 431 -9.99 10.72 8.23
CA ALA A 431 -10.83 11.87 8.54
C ALA A 431 -11.76 11.51 9.71
N ASP A 432 -11.35 11.85 10.92
CA ASP A 432 -12.07 11.60 12.16
C ASP A 432 -13.05 12.77 12.42
N ALA A 433 -14.12 12.79 11.62
CA ALA A 433 -14.89 13.99 11.31
C ALA A 433 -15.54 14.65 12.54
N SER A 434 -16.18 13.87 13.39
CA SER A 434 -16.84 14.39 14.61
C SER A 434 -15.84 14.78 15.69
N ASN A 435 -14.57 14.37 15.59
CA ASN A 435 -13.48 14.85 16.42
C ASN A 435 -12.69 16.01 15.78
N HIS A 436 -13.12 16.49 14.60
CA HIS A 436 -12.56 17.66 13.91
C HIS A 436 -11.05 17.57 13.65
N ARG A 437 -10.56 16.37 13.31
CA ARG A 437 -9.14 16.09 13.13
C ARG A 437 -8.86 15.10 12.00
N ILE A 438 -7.63 15.10 11.52
CA ILE A 438 -7.07 14.01 10.72
C ILE A 438 -6.10 13.22 11.59
N GLN A 439 -6.30 11.90 11.67
CA GLN A 439 -5.41 11.00 12.41
C GLN A 439 -4.51 10.19 11.48
N LEU A 440 -3.24 10.08 11.85
CA LEU A 440 -2.26 9.17 11.26
C LEU A 440 -2.04 7.97 12.17
N PHE A 441 -2.26 6.78 11.62
CA PHE A 441 -1.88 5.50 12.20
C PHE A 441 -0.69 4.97 11.42
N GLN A 442 0.46 4.86 12.07
CA GLN A 442 1.63 4.24 11.44
C GLN A 442 1.35 2.77 11.12
N ALA A 443 1.98 2.23 10.08
CA ALA A 443 1.79 0.84 9.68
C ALA A 443 1.94 -0.13 10.88
N GLY A 444 0.89 -0.90 11.17
CA GLY A 444 0.84 -1.85 12.29
C GLY A 444 0.55 -1.23 13.67
N SER A 445 0.44 0.09 13.79
CA SER A 445 0.06 0.78 15.04
C SER A 445 -1.45 0.99 15.13
N MET A 446 -2.01 0.71 16.31
CA MET A 446 -3.39 1.09 16.65
C MET A 446 -3.49 2.46 17.33
N ASN A 447 -2.35 3.10 17.63
CA ASN A 447 -2.30 4.46 18.19
C ASN A 447 -2.20 5.48 17.06
N GLY A 448 -3.22 6.32 16.97
CA GLY A 448 -3.27 7.47 16.09
C GLY A 448 -2.55 8.68 16.67
N THR A 449 -1.96 9.47 15.79
CA THR A 449 -1.44 10.81 16.06
C THR A 449 -2.27 11.82 15.29
N THR A 450 -2.70 12.90 15.93
CA THR A 450 -3.38 14.00 15.21
C THR A 450 -2.36 14.77 14.39
N ILE A 451 -2.56 14.84 13.07
CA ILE A 451 -1.65 15.51 12.13
C ILE A 451 -2.23 16.80 11.53
N ALA A 452 -3.54 17.00 11.63
CA ALA A 452 -4.23 18.24 11.24
C ALA A 452 -5.51 18.40 12.08
N GLY A 453 -5.86 19.66 12.39
CA GLY A 453 -6.96 19.98 13.32
C GLY A 453 -6.58 19.78 14.79
N VAL A 454 -7.52 20.10 15.68
CA VAL A 454 -7.36 19.97 17.13
C VAL A 454 -8.46 19.05 17.64
N THR A 455 -8.06 17.99 18.36
CA THR A 455 -8.99 16.93 18.81
C THR A 455 -10.15 17.52 19.61
N GLY A 456 -11.37 17.34 19.08
CA GLY A 456 -12.61 17.76 19.72
C GLY A 456 -12.89 19.27 19.66
N ILE A 457 -12.07 20.06 18.96
CA ILE A 457 -12.24 21.51 18.84
C ILE A 457 -12.41 21.87 17.37
N SER A 458 -13.63 22.30 17.01
CA SER A 458 -13.92 22.87 15.70
C SER A 458 -13.51 24.34 15.65
N GLY A 459 -13.10 24.82 14.48
CA GLY A 459 -12.83 26.24 14.25
C GLY A 459 -12.65 26.54 12.76
N SER A 460 -12.60 27.82 12.41
CA SER A 460 -12.45 28.30 11.02
C SER A 460 -11.09 28.93 10.73
N ASP A 461 -10.25 29.11 11.75
CA ASP A 461 -8.87 29.54 11.56
C ASP A 461 -8.02 28.45 10.85
N PRO A 462 -6.78 28.76 10.42
CA PRO A 462 -5.95 27.82 9.67
C PRO A 462 -5.49 26.58 10.44
N TYR A 463 -5.59 26.54 11.78
CA TYR A 463 -5.13 25.42 12.61
C TYR A 463 -6.25 24.44 12.93
N HIS A 464 -7.49 24.92 12.98
CA HIS A 464 -8.66 24.11 13.24
C HIS A 464 -9.33 23.63 11.95
N LEU A 465 -9.94 22.46 12.06
CA LEU A 465 -10.84 21.92 11.05
C LEU A 465 -12.26 21.94 11.61
N ASN A 466 -13.26 21.89 10.74
CA ASN A 466 -14.65 21.76 11.11
C ASN A 466 -15.32 20.69 10.24
N TYR A 467 -15.47 19.51 10.86
CA TYR A 467 -16.08 18.34 10.23
C TYR A 467 -15.35 17.91 8.94
N PRO A 468 -14.06 17.53 8.99
CA PRO A 468 -13.34 17.13 7.79
C PRO A 468 -13.98 15.90 7.16
N TYR A 469 -14.27 15.98 5.86
CA TYR A 469 -14.94 14.89 5.13
C TYR A 469 -13.92 13.96 4.45
N ALA A 470 -13.30 14.45 3.38
CA ALA A 470 -12.34 13.69 2.58
C ALA A 470 -10.92 14.16 2.87
N LEU A 471 -9.97 13.25 2.66
CA LEU A 471 -8.56 13.58 2.59
C LEU A 471 -7.89 12.94 1.38
N LYS A 472 -6.83 13.57 0.87
CA LYS A 472 -5.93 13.00 -0.13
C LYS A 472 -4.49 13.40 0.15
N LEU A 473 -3.57 12.54 -0.26
CA LEU A 473 -2.13 12.81 -0.21
C LEU A 473 -1.62 13.07 -1.63
N ASP A 474 -0.73 14.06 -1.79
CA ASP A 474 0.06 14.17 -3.02
C ASP A 474 1.33 13.30 -2.95
N SER A 475 2.10 13.26 -4.04
CA SER A 475 3.34 12.48 -4.13
C SER A 475 4.42 12.90 -3.12
N GLN A 476 4.29 14.07 -2.51
CA GLN A 476 5.18 14.60 -1.49
C GLN A 476 4.59 14.43 -0.08
N LEU A 477 3.51 13.65 0.05
CA LEU A 477 2.75 13.43 1.28
C LEU A 477 2.13 14.70 1.87
N ASN A 478 1.96 15.77 1.08
CA ASN A 478 1.16 16.89 1.55
C ASN A 478 -0.30 16.44 1.66
N LEU A 479 -0.93 16.84 2.75
CA LEU A 479 -2.29 16.43 3.09
C LEU A 479 -3.27 17.48 2.61
N TYR A 480 -4.23 17.08 1.77
CA TYR A 480 -5.36 17.89 1.36
C TYR A 480 -6.60 17.40 2.11
N VAL A 481 -7.35 18.32 2.70
CA VAL A 481 -8.52 18.01 3.52
C VAL A 481 -9.71 18.83 3.04
N SER A 482 -10.84 18.17 2.86
CA SER A 482 -12.12 18.85 2.68
C SER A 482 -12.66 19.30 4.03
N ASP A 483 -12.45 20.57 4.35
CA ASP A 483 -12.87 21.22 5.61
C ASP A 483 -14.33 21.69 5.44
N CYS A 484 -15.26 20.73 5.41
CA CYS A 484 -16.53 20.91 4.72
C CYS A 484 -17.41 22.00 5.33
N SER A 485 -17.47 22.08 6.66
CA SER A 485 -18.30 23.08 7.36
C SER A 485 -17.70 24.48 7.32
N ASN A 486 -16.42 24.59 6.93
CA ASN A 486 -15.75 25.87 6.63
C ASN A 486 -15.71 26.17 5.12
N HIS A 487 -16.39 25.36 4.29
CA HIS A 487 -16.58 25.62 2.86
C HIS A 487 -15.28 25.78 2.05
N ARG A 488 -14.24 25.04 2.42
CA ARG A 488 -12.91 25.18 1.81
C ARG A 488 -12.16 23.85 1.74
N ILE A 489 -11.11 23.81 0.90
CA ILE A 489 -10.11 22.75 0.91
C ILE A 489 -8.81 23.29 1.54
N GLN A 490 -8.30 22.62 2.56
CA GLN A 490 -7.05 22.96 3.25
C GLN A 490 -5.92 22.03 2.82
N LYS A 491 -4.74 22.59 2.53
CA LYS A 491 -3.49 21.85 2.29
C LYS A 491 -2.54 22.03 3.47
N PHE A 492 -2.09 20.94 4.07
CA PHE A 492 -1.07 20.90 5.11
C PHE A 492 0.24 20.36 4.51
N LEU A 493 1.32 21.12 4.65
CA LEU A 493 2.61 20.76 4.06
C LEU A 493 3.32 19.71 4.90
N HIS A 494 3.81 18.65 4.26
CA HIS A 494 4.71 17.69 4.89
C HIS A 494 6.09 18.34 5.14
N GLN A 495 6.72 18.02 6.27
CA GLN A 495 8.00 18.61 6.72
C GLN A 495 9.21 17.72 6.45
#